data_AF-A0A4Y2AL93-F1
#
_entry.id   AF-A0A4Y2AL93-F1
#
_cell.length_a   1.000
_cell.length_b   1.000
_cell.length_c   1.000
_cell.angle_alpha   90.00
_cell.angle_beta   90.00
_cell.angle_gamma   90.00
#
_symmetry.space_group_name_H-M   'P 1'
#
loop_
_entity.id
_entity.type
_entity.pdbx_description
1 polymer ?
#
loop_
_entity_poly.entity_id
_entity_poly.type
_entity_poly.pdbx_seq_one_letter_code
_entity_poly.pdbx_strand_id
1 'polypeptide(L)'
;MNHVLNSMIEAKHVDENVCDEILMEFDDYLDNVALKHSDFSEFSPGNSRVDEFFYETMNTSKYRNLGKVVEMLLLLSHGQAIVGKGFNIDRKVEVENMKELSYVSKKLVCDYINSTGDSIHNIKVINIMCTYVFNARQKYMKS
;
A
#
# COMPACT_ATOMS: atom_id res chain seq x y z
N MET A 1 4.06 -16.54 15.07
CA MET A 1 3.59 -17.58 14.12
C MET A 1 2.15 -17.98 14.38
N ASN A 2 1.79 -18.45 15.59
CA ASN A 2 0.45 -18.94 15.95
C ASN A 2 -0.74 -18.08 15.48
N HIS A 3 -0.70 -16.76 15.69
CA HIS A 3 -1.80 -15.89 15.25
C HIS A 3 -1.97 -15.85 13.72
N VAL A 4 -0.87 -15.86 12.97
CA VAL A 4 -0.89 -15.86 11.50
C VAL A 4 -1.40 -17.20 11.00
N LEU A 5 -0.92 -18.29 11.59
CA LEU A 5 -1.32 -19.64 11.23
C LEU A 5 -2.81 -19.89 11.50
N ASN A 6 -3.31 -19.46 12.67
CA ASN A 6 -4.74 -19.53 12.99
C ASN A 6 -5.60 -18.75 11.99
N SER A 7 -5.20 -17.52 11.62
CA SER A 7 -5.90 -16.75 10.59
C SER A 7 -5.92 -17.45 9.23
N MET A 8 -4.84 -18.17 8.88
CA MET A 8 -4.77 -18.94 7.63
C MET A 8 -5.62 -20.22 7.68
N ILE A 9 -5.76 -20.85 8.85
CA ILE A 9 -6.67 -21.98 9.07
C ILE A 9 -8.13 -21.52 8.96
N GLU A 10 -8.49 -20.40 9.61
CA GLU A 10 -9.82 -19.82 9.52
C GLU A 10 -10.21 -19.45 8.07
N ALA A 11 -9.23 -18.93 7.31
CA ALA A 11 -9.39 -18.64 5.89
C ALA A 11 -9.34 -19.88 4.97
N LYS A 12 -9.18 -21.10 5.54
CA LYS A 12 -9.05 -22.38 4.82
C LYS A 12 -7.89 -22.44 3.83
N HIS A 13 -6.83 -21.68 4.11
CA HIS A 13 -5.59 -21.67 3.34
C HIS A 13 -4.57 -22.70 3.83
N VAL A 14 -4.70 -23.13 5.09
CA VAL A 14 -3.88 -24.18 5.71
C VAL A 14 -4.83 -25.17 6.38
N ASP A 15 -4.54 -26.47 6.24
CA ASP A 15 -5.26 -27.54 6.93
C ASP A 15 -4.78 -27.61 8.40
N GLU A 16 -5.72 -27.69 9.34
CA GLU A 16 -5.42 -27.78 10.77
C GLU A 16 -4.52 -28.97 11.11
N ASN A 17 -4.61 -30.07 10.35
CA ASN A 17 -3.83 -31.29 10.58
C ASN A 17 -2.32 -31.13 10.35
N VAL A 18 -1.90 -30.09 9.61
CA VAL A 18 -0.47 -29.79 9.35
C VAL A 18 0.05 -28.63 10.22
N CYS A 19 -0.77 -28.10 11.14
CA CYS A 19 -0.41 -26.98 12.00
C CYS A 19 0.84 -27.28 12.86
N ASP A 20 0.83 -28.41 13.56
CA ASP A 20 1.95 -28.81 14.43
C ASP A 20 3.23 -29.02 13.63
N GLU A 21 3.14 -29.59 12.42
CA GLU A 21 4.29 -29.79 11.53
C GLU A 21 4.87 -28.44 11.08
N ILE A 22 4.02 -27.48 10.70
CA ILE A 22 4.46 -26.12 10.33
C ILE A 22 5.15 -25.42 11.51
N LEU A 23 4.65 -25.58 12.73
CA LEU A 23 5.26 -24.98 13.92
C LEU A 23 6.62 -25.61 14.24
N MET A 24 6.73 -26.93 14.14
CA MET A 24 8.02 -27.62 14.30
C MET A 24 9.04 -27.19 13.22
N GLU A 25 8.60 -27.10 11.96
CA GLU A 25 9.45 -26.61 10.87
C GLU A 25 9.89 -25.15 11.11
N PHE A 26 9.00 -24.31 11.65
CA PHE A 26 9.30 -22.91 11.97
C PHE A 26 10.33 -22.76 13.07
N ASP A 27 10.17 -23.48 14.18
CA ASP A 27 11.10 -23.42 15.30
C ASP A 27 12.48 -23.96 14.89
N ASP A 28 12.53 -25.08 14.16
CA ASP A 28 13.77 -25.63 13.63
C ASP A 28 14.45 -24.67 12.64
N TYR A 29 13.68 -24.02 11.76
CA TYR A 29 14.19 -23.04 10.82
C TYR A 29 14.81 -21.82 11.53
N LEU A 30 14.18 -21.35 12.61
CA LEU A 30 14.75 -20.26 13.42
C LEU A 30 16.10 -20.66 14.01
N ASP A 31 16.16 -21.82 14.66
CA ASP A 31 17.35 -22.28 15.38
C ASP A 31 18.50 -22.69 14.45
N ASN A 32 18.18 -23.24 13.27
CA ASN A 32 19.18 -23.84 12.39
C ASN A 32 19.52 -23.01 11.16
N VAL A 33 18.65 -22.09 10.77
CA VAL A 33 18.85 -21.24 9.59
C VAL A 33 18.89 -19.78 10.02
N ALA A 34 17.78 -19.22 10.51
CA ALA A 34 17.67 -17.77 10.70
C ALA A 34 18.66 -17.20 11.72
N LEU A 35 18.91 -17.90 12.83
CA LEU A 35 19.82 -17.44 13.89
C LEU A 35 21.30 -17.73 13.58
N LYS A 36 21.59 -18.63 12.64
CA LYS A 36 22.96 -19.07 12.34
C LYS A 36 23.52 -18.46 11.06
N HIS A 37 22.65 -18.09 10.12
CA HIS A 37 23.06 -17.58 8.82
C HIS A 37 23.22 -16.05 8.87
N SER A 38 24.43 -15.56 8.60
CA SER A 38 24.76 -14.12 8.53
C SER A 38 23.85 -13.36 7.56
N ASP A 39 23.38 -14.04 6.52
CA ASP A 39 22.57 -13.45 5.45
C ASP A 39 21.27 -12.83 5.96
N PHE A 40 20.71 -13.29 7.09
CA PHE A 40 19.54 -12.64 7.72
C PHE A 40 19.88 -11.27 8.29
N SER A 41 21.09 -11.10 8.82
CA SER A 41 21.57 -9.82 9.36
C SER A 41 22.05 -8.87 8.27
N GLU A 42 22.53 -9.41 7.16
CA GLU A 42 23.03 -8.66 6.00
C GLU A 42 21.92 -8.37 4.97
N PHE A 43 20.76 -9.01 5.10
CA PHE A 43 19.65 -8.85 4.18
C PHE A 43 19.22 -7.38 4.07
N SER A 44 19.21 -6.87 2.85
CA SER A 44 18.75 -5.52 2.52
C SER A 44 17.73 -5.56 1.39
N PRO A 45 16.49 -5.09 1.61
CA PRO A 45 15.45 -5.03 0.56
C PRO A 45 15.84 -4.17 -0.65
N GLY A 46 16.85 -3.30 -0.53
CA GLY A 46 17.35 -2.48 -1.64
C GLY A 46 18.28 -3.23 -2.59
N ASN A 47 18.89 -4.32 -2.13
CA ASN A 47 19.89 -5.09 -2.88
C ASN A 47 19.44 -6.52 -3.19
N SER A 48 18.47 -7.06 -2.43
CA SER A 48 18.06 -8.45 -2.49
C SER A 48 16.54 -8.58 -2.45
N ARG A 49 16.02 -9.55 -3.20
CA ARG A 49 14.60 -9.88 -3.26
C ARG A 49 14.21 -10.79 -2.09
N VAL A 50 13.14 -10.43 -1.39
CA VAL A 50 12.63 -11.20 -0.24
C VAL A 50 12.20 -12.60 -0.65
N ASP A 51 11.55 -12.73 -1.81
CA ASP A 51 11.05 -14.02 -2.31
C ASP A 51 12.18 -14.97 -2.73
N GLU A 52 13.22 -14.45 -3.37
CA GLU A 52 14.42 -15.20 -3.73
C GLU A 52 15.18 -15.67 -2.49
N PHE A 53 15.34 -14.79 -1.49
CA PHE A 53 15.99 -15.09 -0.23
C PHE A 53 15.30 -16.23 0.55
N PHE A 54 13.97 -16.17 0.68
CA PHE A 54 13.23 -17.25 1.34
C PHE A 54 13.21 -18.54 0.51
N TYR A 55 13.18 -18.44 -0.83
CA TYR A 55 13.32 -19.62 -1.67
C TYR A 55 14.67 -20.31 -1.46
N GLU A 56 15.79 -19.60 -1.49
CA GLU A 56 17.12 -20.19 -1.31
C GLU A 56 17.29 -20.88 0.04
N THR A 57 16.72 -20.30 1.10
CA THR A 57 16.86 -20.82 2.47
C THR A 57 15.84 -21.90 2.83
N MET A 58 14.66 -21.90 2.20
CA MET A 58 13.55 -22.82 2.51
C MET A 58 13.29 -23.89 1.44
N ASN A 59 13.93 -23.82 0.26
CA ASN A 59 13.74 -24.80 -0.83
C ASN A 59 14.45 -26.15 -0.56
N THR A 60 14.18 -26.72 0.61
CA THR A 60 14.56 -28.07 1.00
C THR A 60 13.29 -28.82 1.39
N SER A 61 13.31 -30.15 1.30
CA SER A 61 12.16 -30.96 1.72
C SER A 61 11.84 -30.83 3.21
N LYS A 62 12.78 -30.29 4.02
CA LYS A 62 12.65 -30.12 5.46
C LYS A 62 11.65 -29.02 5.86
N TYR A 63 11.54 -27.95 5.06
CA TYR A 63 10.69 -26.79 5.37
C TYR A 63 9.52 -26.66 4.39
N ARG A 64 9.01 -27.79 3.91
CA ARG A 64 8.06 -27.79 2.79
C ARG A 64 6.74 -27.15 3.16
N ASN A 65 6.23 -27.41 4.36
CA ASN A 65 4.92 -26.89 4.78
C ASN A 65 5.06 -25.42 5.18
N LEU A 66 6.12 -25.07 5.89
CA LEU A 66 6.48 -23.71 6.22
C LEU A 66 6.70 -22.86 4.95
N GLY A 67 7.41 -23.40 3.97
CA GLY A 67 7.68 -22.73 2.69
C GLY A 67 6.41 -22.33 1.96
N LYS A 68 5.39 -23.21 1.93
CA LYS A 68 4.07 -22.89 1.36
C LYS A 68 3.36 -21.76 2.12
N VAL A 69 3.47 -21.75 3.45
CA VAL A 69 2.91 -20.66 4.28
C VAL A 69 3.59 -19.34 3.95
N VAL A 70 4.93 -19.33 3.89
CA VAL A 70 5.70 -18.13 3.55
C VAL A 70 5.42 -17.66 2.13
N GLU A 71 5.37 -18.56 1.16
CA GLU A 71 4.98 -18.26 -0.22
C GLU A 71 3.62 -17.55 -0.26
N MET A 72 2.64 -18.10 0.46
CA MET A 72 1.31 -17.51 0.53
C MET A 72 1.31 -16.13 1.20
N LEU A 73 2.09 -15.94 2.27
CA LEU A 73 2.25 -14.64 2.91
C LEU A 73 2.90 -13.61 1.99
N LEU A 74 3.91 -14.01 1.20
CA LEU A 74 4.55 -13.15 0.21
C LEU A 74 3.56 -12.77 -0.91
N LEU A 75 2.79 -13.73 -1.42
CA LEU A 75 1.73 -13.49 -2.40
C LEU A 75 0.65 -12.52 -1.87
N LEU A 76 0.21 -12.72 -0.63
CA LEU A 76 -0.76 -11.83 0.02
C LEU A 76 -0.17 -10.44 0.27
N SER A 77 1.09 -10.35 0.66
CA SER A 77 1.82 -9.07 0.81
C SER A 77 1.88 -8.32 -0.52
N HIS A 78 2.12 -9.02 -1.63
CA HIS A 78 2.06 -8.42 -2.97
C HIS A 78 0.64 -8.04 -3.39
N GLY A 79 -0.37 -8.87 -3.10
CA GLY A 79 -1.77 -8.55 -3.36
C GLY A 79 -2.25 -7.33 -2.58
N GLN A 80 -1.85 -7.19 -1.32
CA GLN A 80 -2.10 -6.01 -0.50
C GLN A 80 -1.26 -4.79 -0.92
N ALA A 81 -0.05 -4.99 -1.44
CA ALA A 81 0.75 -3.92 -2.01
C ALA A 81 0.17 -3.40 -3.34
N ILE A 82 -0.45 -4.27 -4.14
CA ILE A 82 -1.22 -3.90 -5.34
C ILE A 82 -2.54 -3.25 -4.95
N VAL A 83 -3.25 -3.72 -3.92
CA VAL A 83 -4.49 -3.07 -3.43
C VAL A 83 -4.16 -1.71 -2.79
N GLY A 84 -3.05 -1.59 -2.05
CA GLY A 84 -2.50 -0.31 -1.57
C GLY A 84 -2.00 0.61 -2.70
N LYS A 85 -1.56 0.05 -3.84
CA LYS A 85 -1.31 0.78 -5.10
C LYS A 85 -2.58 0.96 -5.96
N GLY A 86 -3.65 0.21 -5.71
CA GLY A 86 -4.93 0.27 -6.40
C GLY A 86 -5.75 1.45 -5.90
N PHE A 87 -5.64 1.77 -4.61
CA PHE A 87 -6.02 3.07 -4.06
C PHE A 87 -5.14 4.23 -4.59
N ASN A 88 -4.00 3.95 -5.23
CA ASN A 88 -3.12 4.97 -5.81
C ASN A 88 -3.45 5.30 -7.28
N ILE A 89 -4.30 4.51 -7.94
CA ILE A 89 -4.92 4.94 -9.22
C ILE A 89 -5.89 6.08 -8.90
N ASP A 90 -6.73 5.90 -7.86
CA ASP A 90 -7.59 6.96 -7.37
C ASP A 90 -6.77 8.14 -6.86
N ARG A 91 -5.61 7.96 -6.20
CA ARG A 91 -4.79 9.11 -5.79
C ARG A 91 -4.21 9.90 -6.97
N LYS A 92 -3.83 9.26 -8.08
CA LYS A 92 -3.33 9.98 -9.26
C LYS A 92 -4.46 10.72 -9.96
N VAL A 93 -5.62 10.07 -10.11
CA VAL A 93 -6.85 10.69 -10.65
C VAL A 93 -7.41 11.75 -9.70
N GLU A 94 -7.31 11.59 -8.39
CA GLU A 94 -7.74 12.54 -7.37
C GLU A 94 -6.78 13.71 -7.29
N VAL A 95 -5.46 13.50 -7.44
CA VAL A 95 -4.49 14.60 -7.57
C VAL A 95 -4.67 15.34 -8.88
N GLU A 96 -4.95 14.65 -9.99
CA GLU A 96 -5.26 15.28 -11.28
C GLU A 96 -6.60 16.02 -11.23
N ASN A 97 -7.66 15.42 -10.69
CA ASN A 97 -8.97 16.06 -10.46
C ASN A 97 -8.85 17.24 -9.48
N MET A 98 -8.07 17.13 -8.40
CA MET A 98 -7.83 18.25 -7.48
C MET A 98 -7.05 19.37 -8.15
N LYS A 99 -6.08 19.05 -9.02
CA LYS A 99 -5.35 20.05 -9.83
C LYS A 99 -6.27 20.71 -10.84
N GLU A 100 -7.14 19.95 -11.52
CA GLU A 100 -8.10 20.47 -12.48
C GLU A 100 -9.17 21.33 -11.79
N LEU A 101 -9.70 20.88 -10.65
CA LEU A 101 -10.64 21.64 -9.82
C LEU A 101 -9.98 22.90 -9.22
N SER A 102 -8.69 22.83 -8.86
CA SER A 102 -7.91 24.01 -8.46
C SER A 102 -7.73 24.99 -9.60
N TYR A 103 -7.47 24.51 -10.83
CA TYR A 103 -7.36 25.34 -12.02
C TYR A 103 -8.69 26.02 -12.38
N VAL A 104 -9.79 25.27 -12.37
CA VAL A 104 -11.14 25.81 -12.60
C VAL A 104 -11.49 26.85 -11.54
N SER A 105 -11.18 26.59 -10.27
CA SER A 105 -11.44 27.54 -9.18
C SER A 105 -10.61 28.82 -9.33
N LYS A 106 -9.33 28.71 -9.71
CA LYS A 106 -8.48 29.88 -10.02
C LYS A 106 -9.04 30.69 -11.18
N LYS A 107 -9.47 30.00 -12.25
CA LYS A 107 -10.07 30.64 -13.42
C LYS A 107 -11.35 31.38 -13.06
N LEU A 108 -12.26 30.77 -12.31
CA LEU A 108 -13.49 31.42 -11.84
C LEU A 108 -13.22 32.67 -11.00
N VAL A 109 -12.22 32.62 -10.11
CA VAL A 109 -11.80 33.79 -9.32
C VAL A 109 -11.26 34.89 -10.23
N CYS A 110 -10.39 34.57 -11.18
CA CYS A 110 -9.86 35.54 -12.15
C CYS A 110 -10.97 36.14 -13.03
N ASP A 111 -11.87 35.30 -13.57
CA ASP A 111 -12.98 35.73 -14.42
C ASP A 111 -13.93 36.65 -13.64
N TYR A 112 -14.22 36.35 -12.37
CA TYR A 112 -15.01 37.22 -11.51
C TYR A 112 -14.34 38.58 -11.27
N ILE A 113 -13.04 38.58 -10.94
CA ILE A 113 -12.23 39.81 -10.77
C ILE A 113 -12.22 40.64 -12.07
N ASN A 114 -12.09 39.99 -13.22
CA ASN A 114 -12.11 40.66 -14.52
C ASN A 114 -13.51 41.19 -14.88
N SER A 115 -14.58 40.50 -14.47
CA SER A 115 -15.97 40.90 -14.74
C SER A 115 -16.49 42.03 -13.86
N THR A 116 -15.86 42.27 -12.71
CA THR A 116 -16.26 43.35 -11.77
C THR A 116 -15.75 44.74 -12.20
N GLY A 117 -15.16 44.83 -13.38
CA GLY A 117 -15.15 46.06 -14.17
C GLY A 117 -14.17 47.13 -13.74
N ASP A 118 -13.42 47.02 -12.63
CA ASP A 118 -12.36 47.97 -12.36
C ASP A 118 -11.30 47.59 -11.31
N SER A 119 -10.04 47.83 -11.70
CA SER A 119 -8.91 48.30 -10.88
C SER A 119 -8.39 47.47 -9.69
N ILE A 120 -8.65 46.16 -9.62
CA ILE A 120 -7.89 45.29 -8.70
C ILE A 120 -6.77 44.57 -9.42
N HIS A 121 -5.77 45.34 -9.85
CA HIS A 121 -4.50 44.77 -10.31
C HIS A 121 -3.74 44.23 -9.08
N ASN A 122 -3.22 43.01 -9.18
CA ASN A 122 -2.37 42.35 -8.18
C ASN A 122 -3.03 41.59 -7.00
N ILE A 123 -4.27 41.08 -7.12
CA ILE A 123 -4.72 40.01 -6.20
C ILE A 123 -3.95 38.72 -6.52
N LYS A 124 -3.04 38.34 -5.63
CA LYS A 124 -2.49 37.00 -5.61
C LYS A 124 -3.60 36.03 -5.21
N VAL A 125 -4.04 35.18 -6.14
CA VAL A 125 -5.02 34.13 -5.85
C VAL A 125 -4.43 33.18 -4.81
N ILE A 126 -4.91 33.28 -3.57
CA ILE A 126 -4.48 32.45 -2.45
C ILE A 126 -5.38 31.21 -2.31
N ASN A 127 -4.82 30.13 -1.74
CA ASN A 127 -5.51 28.84 -1.62
C ASN A 127 -6.87 28.92 -0.93
N ILE A 128 -7.05 29.84 0.03
CA ILE A 128 -8.34 30.04 0.73
C ILE A 128 -9.46 30.44 -0.24
N MET A 129 -9.19 31.31 -1.22
CA MET A 129 -10.18 31.71 -2.22
C MET A 129 -10.60 30.51 -3.09
N CYS A 130 -9.63 29.66 -3.45
CA CYS A 130 -9.91 28.45 -4.23
C CYS A 130 -10.75 27.44 -3.43
N THR A 131 -10.48 27.27 -2.12
CA THR A 131 -11.24 26.39 -1.23
C THR A 131 -12.70 26.87 -1.08
N TYR A 132 -12.93 28.19 -0.97
CA TYR A 132 -14.28 28.74 -0.91
C TYR A 132 -15.08 28.47 -2.18
N VAL A 133 -14.49 28.73 -3.35
CA VAL A 133 -15.14 28.45 -4.65
C VAL A 133 -15.42 26.95 -4.82
N PHE A 134 -14.46 26.11 -4.44
CA PHE A 134 -14.64 24.66 -4.46
C PHE A 134 -15.82 24.21 -3.60
N ASN A 135 -15.86 24.62 -2.33
CA ASN A 135 -16.94 24.26 -1.40
C ASN A 135 -18.31 24.77 -1.86
N ALA A 136 -18.36 25.99 -2.42
CA ALA A 136 -19.59 26.54 -3.00
C ALA A 136 -20.08 25.71 -4.21
N ARG A 137 -19.18 25.25 -5.08
CA ARG A 137 -19.51 24.39 -6.22
C ARG A 137 -19.98 23.00 -5.80
N GLN A 138 -19.34 22.40 -4.79
CA GLN A 138 -19.72 21.08 -4.26
C GLN A 138 -21.18 21.04 -3.76
N LYS A 139 -21.70 22.18 -3.27
CA LYS A 139 -23.12 22.31 -2.87
C LYS A 139 -24.11 22.06 -4.01
N TYR A 140 -23.70 22.29 -5.26
CA TYR A 140 -24.53 22.10 -6.46
C TYR A 140 -24.29 20.76 -7.17
N MET A 141 -23.27 19.99 -6.77
CA MET A 141 -22.95 18.68 -7.35
C MET A 141 -23.55 17.50 -6.56
N LYS A 142 -24.19 17.74 -5.41
CA LYS A 142 -24.89 16.73 -4.60
C LYS A 142 -26.40 16.63 -4.91
N SER A 143 -26.78 16.75 -6.18
CA SER A 143 -28.15 16.47 -6.66
C SER A 143 -28.22 15.11 -7.34
#